data_AF-A0A0G1CLI6-F1
#
_entry.id   AF-A0A0G1CLI6-F1
#
_cell.length_a   1.000
_cell.length_b   1.000
_cell.length_c   1.000
_cell.angle_alpha   90.00
_cell.angle_beta   90.00
_cell.angle_gamma   90.00
#
_symmetry.space_group_name_H-M   'P 1'
#
loop_
_entity.id
_entity.type
_entity.pdbx_description
1 polymer ?
#
loop_
_entity_poly.entity_id
_entity_poly.type
_entity_poly.pdbx_seq_one_letter_code
_entity_poly.pdbx_strand_id
1 'polypeptide(L)'
;MPGMTKKYLHLEDGTVLEGEAFGANNETLGEVVFSTGMTGYPESLTDPSFAGQILTFTYPLLGNYGVPKVVYQDKHLLKNFESERIWVQGVVVGTQIEYPSHHASFATFDNWLKQQKIPGVTGVDTRALTLNLREKGVMKGKLTNSGQKISWKTVDTPGTIKKVSHNQIISYLPKGKPARTIALLDCGVKHGIIRALLRQQYKVIRVPYDFDPLKLSERVDGVVCSNGPGDPKDWTETVAIIQNILKTDLPFVGICLGHQLLALAIGADTYKLPYGHRGLNQPCLDISTNKAYITSQNHGYAVNKKTLPQDFSEWFVNLNDGTNEGIKHKKKPIMSMQFHPEGCPGPFDTEWVFGMFGEL
;
A
#
# COMPACT_ATOMS: atom_id res chain seq x y z
N MET A 1 -2.22 -39.52 0.05
CA MET A 1 -2.33 -38.42 -0.94
C MET A 1 -0.98 -38.30 -1.63
N PRO A 2 -0.90 -38.22 -2.97
CA PRO A 2 0.39 -38.12 -3.66
C PRO A 2 1.13 -36.86 -3.16
N GLY A 3 2.45 -37.00 -2.94
CA GLY A 3 3.28 -36.15 -2.08
C GLY A 3 3.05 -34.64 -2.19
N MET A 4 2.60 -34.03 -1.09
CA MET A 4 2.52 -32.57 -0.99
C MET A 4 3.93 -31.98 -0.97
N THR A 5 4.19 -31.08 -1.90
CA THR A 5 5.48 -30.38 -2.01
C THR A 5 5.64 -29.49 -0.79
N LYS A 6 6.68 -29.71 0.02
CA LYS A 6 6.97 -28.88 1.18
C LYS A 6 7.46 -27.49 0.78
N LYS A 7 7.10 -26.49 1.57
CA LYS A 7 7.63 -25.12 1.50
C LYS A 7 8.02 -24.66 2.89
N TYR A 8 9.08 -23.87 2.98
CA TYR A 8 9.57 -23.35 4.25
C TYR A 8 9.65 -21.83 4.20
N LEU A 9 9.21 -21.18 5.27
CA LEU A 9 9.51 -19.78 5.54
C LEU A 9 10.63 -19.71 6.59
N HIS A 10 11.80 -19.24 6.16
CA HIS A 10 12.93 -18.94 7.06
C HIS A 10 12.89 -17.47 7.43
N LEU A 11 13.07 -17.14 8.71
CA LEU A 11 13.18 -15.78 9.22
C LEU A 11 14.60 -15.46 9.69
N GLU A 12 14.98 -14.19 9.68
CA GLU A 12 16.33 -13.74 10.07
C GLU A 12 16.68 -14.06 11.53
N ASP A 13 15.66 -14.18 12.40
CA ASP A 13 15.82 -14.57 13.80
C ASP A 13 16.08 -16.07 14.01
N GLY A 14 16.14 -16.85 12.92
CA GLY A 14 16.36 -18.30 12.93
C GLY A 14 15.10 -19.15 13.01
N THR A 15 13.91 -18.54 13.08
CA THR A 15 12.63 -19.25 13.00
C THR A 15 12.48 -19.91 11.63
N VAL A 16 12.03 -21.16 11.61
CA VAL A 16 11.70 -21.90 10.38
C VAL A 16 10.29 -22.45 10.52
N LEU A 17 9.42 -22.07 9.60
CA LEU A 17 8.04 -22.55 9.53
C LEU A 17 7.91 -23.48 8.33
N GLU A 18 7.57 -24.74 8.59
CA GLU A 18 7.25 -25.73 7.56
C GLU A 18 5.77 -25.66 7.21
N GLY A 19 5.46 -25.75 5.92
CA GLY A 19 4.11 -25.91 5.43
C GLY A 19 4.10 -26.55 4.05
N GLU A 20 2.97 -26.40 3.36
CA GLU A 20 2.74 -26.96 2.04
C GLU A 20 2.82 -25.86 0.98
N ALA A 21 3.45 -26.18 -0.14
CA ALA A 21 3.61 -25.25 -1.25
C ALA A 21 2.27 -25.04 -1.98
N PHE A 22 1.93 -23.78 -2.22
CA PHE A 22 0.94 -23.38 -3.22
C PHE A 22 1.47 -22.17 -3.99
N GLY A 23 0.80 -21.78 -5.07
CA GLY A 23 1.33 -20.79 -5.99
C GLY A 23 2.54 -21.32 -6.76
N ALA A 24 3.44 -20.41 -7.12
CA ALA A 24 4.62 -20.75 -7.91
C ALA A 24 5.71 -21.46 -7.09
N ASN A 25 6.52 -22.29 -7.75
CA ASN A 25 7.54 -23.12 -7.09
C ASN A 25 8.90 -22.41 -6.86
N ASN A 26 9.02 -21.11 -7.17
CA ASN A 26 10.26 -20.36 -7.01
C ASN A 26 10.56 -20.01 -5.54
N GLU A 27 11.82 -19.74 -5.26
CA GLU A 27 12.23 -19.13 -3.99
C GLU A 27 12.16 -17.61 -4.07
N THR A 28 11.80 -16.96 -2.97
CA THR A 28 11.74 -15.50 -2.89
C THR A 28 12.21 -15.02 -1.54
N LEU A 29 12.59 -13.75 -1.49
CA LEU A 29 13.02 -13.05 -0.30
C LEU A 29 12.24 -11.74 -0.20
N GLY A 30 11.85 -11.39 1.02
CA GLY A 30 11.25 -10.09 1.31
C GLY A 30 11.23 -9.82 2.81
N GLU A 31 10.79 -8.62 3.18
CA GLU A 31 10.42 -8.34 4.57
C GLU A 31 9.08 -9.05 4.87
N VAL A 32 9.04 -9.87 5.92
CA VAL A 32 7.83 -10.59 6.31
C VAL A 32 6.97 -9.67 7.15
N VAL A 33 5.77 -9.42 6.65
CA VAL A 33 4.77 -8.55 7.28
C VAL A 33 3.48 -9.32 7.46
N PHE A 34 2.59 -8.83 8.31
CA PHE A 34 1.26 -9.40 8.48
C PHE A 34 0.17 -8.36 8.25
N SER A 35 -1.02 -8.80 7.83
CA SER A 35 -2.21 -7.96 7.72
C SER A 35 -3.38 -8.56 8.51
N THR A 36 -4.11 -7.70 9.22
CA THR A 36 -5.34 -8.05 9.98
C THR A 36 -6.61 -8.08 9.13
N GLY A 37 -6.51 -7.74 7.84
CA GLY A 37 -7.65 -7.78 6.91
C GLY A 37 -8.22 -9.20 6.77
N MET A 38 -9.53 -9.33 6.93
CA MET A 38 -10.25 -10.62 6.79
C MET A 38 -10.80 -10.87 5.38
N THR A 39 -10.83 -9.83 4.55
CA THR A 39 -11.32 -9.87 3.18
C THR A 39 -10.42 -9.02 2.29
N GLY A 40 -10.59 -9.16 0.98
CA GLY A 40 -9.88 -8.35 -0.01
C GLY A 40 -8.45 -8.82 -0.30
N TYR A 41 -8.17 -10.12 -0.25
CA TYR A 41 -6.83 -10.62 -0.62
C TYR A 41 -6.44 -10.30 -2.07
N PRO A 42 -7.33 -10.29 -3.10
CA PRO A 42 -6.92 -9.87 -4.44
C PRO A 42 -6.45 -8.42 -4.48
N GLU A 43 -7.21 -7.52 -3.86
CA GLU A 43 -6.90 -6.10 -3.76
C GLU A 43 -5.59 -5.90 -2.99
N SER A 44 -5.43 -6.55 -1.84
CA SER A 44 -4.21 -6.49 -1.01
C SER A 44 -2.97 -6.94 -1.79
N LEU A 45 -3.06 -8.05 -2.53
CA LEU A 45 -1.91 -8.58 -3.28
C LEU A 45 -1.53 -7.70 -4.47
N THR A 46 -2.48 -6.92 -4.98
CA THR A 46 -2.23 -5.94 -6.05
C THR A 46 -1.99 -4.51 -5.54
N ASP A 47 -1.84 -4.29 -4.23
CA ASP A 47 -1.40 -3.02 -3.67
C ASP A 47 0.13 -2.89 -3.86
N PRO A 48 0.61 -1.88 -4.62
CA PRO A 48 2.05 -1.68 -4.83
C PRO A 48 2.85 -1.44 -3.54
N SER A 49 2.20 -1.01 -2.46
CA SER A 49 2.85 -0.75 -1.16
C SER A 49 3.45 -2.02 -0.52
N PHE A 50 3.04 -3.21 -0.97
CA PHE A 50 3.65 -4.48 -0.56
C PHE A 50 4.87 -4.91 -1.41
N ALA A 51 5.33 -4.09 -2.35
CA ALA A 51 6.49 -4.45 -3.17
C ALA A 51 7.72 -4.77 -2.29
N GLY A 52 8.30 -5.96 -2.49
CA GLY A 52 9.44 -6.43 -1.68
C GLY A 52 9.07 -7.10 -0.36
N GLN A 53 7.78 -7.28 -0.06
CA GLN A 53 7.32 -7.90 1.19
C GLN A 53 6.72 -9.29 0.95
N ILE A 54 6.87 -10.19 1.93
CA ILE A 54 6.15 -11.46 2.02
C ILE A 54 4.95 -11.22 2.95
N LEU A 55 3.74 -11.40 2.43
CA LEU A 55 2.51 -11.05 3.14
C LEU A 55 1.92 -12.26 3.88
N THR A 56 1.84 -12.13 5.20
CA THR A 56 1.16 -13.08 6.09
C THR A 56 -0.27 -12.61 6.34
N PHE A 57 -1.25 -13.46 6.04
CA PHE A 57 -2.64 -13.18 6.39
C PHE A 57 -2.97 -13.77 7.76
N THR A 58 -3.53 -12.94 8.64
CA THR A 58 -4.00 -13.40 9.96
C THR A 58 -5.34 -14.11 9.90
N TYR A 59 -6.20 -13.76 8.92
CA TYR A 59 -7.41 -14.51 8.66
C TYR A 59 -7.02 -15.91 8.13
N PRO A 60 -7.53 -17.00 8.73
CA PRO A 60 -6.96 -18.32 8.47
C PRO A 60 -7.30 -18.89 7.09
N LEU A 61 -8.43 -18.51 6.48
CA LEU A 61 -8.95 -19.15 5.25
C LEU A 61 -8.78 -18.23 4.04
N LEU A 62 -7.88 -18.55 3.11
CA LEU A 62 -7.62 -17.73 1.92
C LEU A 62 -7.94 -18.46 0.62
N GLY A 63 -8.54 -17.74 -0.33
CA GLY A 63 -8.98 -18.30 -1.61
C GLY A 63 -10.45 -18.73 -1.65
N ASN A 64 -11.19 -18.56 -0.55
CA ASN A 64 -12.60 -18.94 -0.41
C ASN A 64 -13.53 -18.36 -1.49
N TYR A 65 -13.25 -17.16 -2.01
CA TYR A 65 -14.04 -16.54 -3.09
C TYR A 65 -13.30 -16.43 -4.43
N GLY A 66 -12.16 -17.15 -4.57
CA GLY A 66 -11.37 -17.19 -5.79
C GLY A 66 -10.78 -15.84 -6.18
N VAL A 67 -10.48 -15.66 -7.45
CA VAL A 67 -9.95 -14.41 -8.01
C VAL A 67 -10.86 -13.97 -9.15
N PRO A 68 -11.33 -12.72 -9.15
CA PRO A 68 -12.21 -12.25 -10.20
C PRO A 68 -11.48 -12.08 -11.53
N LYS A 69 -12.22 -12.15 -12.64
CA LYS A 69 -11.67 -11.82 -13.96
C LYS A 69 -11.23 -10.37 -13.97
N VAL A 70 -10.10 -10.05 -14.59
CA VAL A 70 -9.65 -8.67 -14.77
C VAL A 70 -10.66 -7.87 -15.60
N VAL A 71 -11.11 -6.73 -15.07
CA VAL A 71 -12.03 -5.81 -15.75
C VAL A 71 -11.39 -4.43 -15.82
N TYR A 72 -11.22 -3.91 -17.04
CA TYR A 72 -10.75 -2.56 -17.29
C TYR A 72 -11.92 -1.57 -17.24
N GLN A 73 -11.75 -0.49 -16.49
CA GLN A 73 -12.61 0.70 -16.54
C GLN A 73 -12.15 1.67 -17.63
N ASP A 74 -10.84 1.73 -17.87
CA ASP A 74 -10.17 2.48 -18.93
C ASP A 74 -8.95 1.67 -19.42
N LYS A 75 -8.30 2.07 -20.52
CA LYS A 75 -7.12 1.43 -21.10
C LYS A 75 -6.02 1.12 -20.07
N HIS A 76 -5.85 1.99 -19.07
CA HIS A 76 -4.82 1.87 -18.02
C HIS A 76 -5.39 1.85 -16.60
N LEU A 77 -6.69 1.58 -16.42
CA LEU A 77 -7.35 1.59 -15.12
C LEU A 77 -8.21 0.34 -14.93
N LEU A 78 -7.86 -0.46 -13.93
CA LEU A 78 -8.64 -1.62 -13.52
C LEU A 78 -9.80 -1.19 -12.63
N LYS A 79 -10.91 -1.92 -12.73
CA LYS A 79 -12.10 -1.71 -11.90
C LYS A 79 -12.03 -2.49 -10.59
N ASN A 80 -11.41 -3.67 -10.61
CA ASN A 80 -11.54 -4.69 -9.56
C ASN A 80 -10.19 -5.18 -8.99
N PHE A 81 -9.11 -4.46 -9.29
CA PHE A 81 -7.79 -4.65 -8.72
C PHE A 81 -7.17 -3.27 -8.44
N GLU A 82 -6.14 -3.25 -7.58
CA GLU A 82 -5.46 -2.02 -7.18
C GLU A 82 -4.25 -1.69 -8.03
N SER A 83 -3.79 -2.62 -8.86
CA SER A 83 -2.84 -2.39 -9.93
C SER A 83 -2.82 -3.57 -10.90
N GLU A 84 -1.98 -3.49 -11.93
CA GLU A 84 -1.94 -4.43 -13.05
C GLU A 84 -1.36 -5.81 -12.71
N ARG A 85 -0.74 -5.98 -11.53
CA ARG A 85 -0.08 -7.23 -11.14
C ARG A 85 -0.02 -7.42 -9.62
N ILE A 86 0.40 -8.61 -9.20
CA ILE A 86 0.74 -8.88 -7.79
C ILE A 86 2.10 -8.24 -7.47
N TRP A 87 2.20 -7.59 -6.30
CA TRP A 87 3.41 -6.91 -5.84
C TRP A 87 4.15 -7.62 -4.70
N VAL A 88 3.46 -8.45 -3.91
CA VAL A 88 4.11 -9.24 -2.86
C VAL A 88 5.17 -10.19 -3.46
N GLN A 89 6.19 -10.48 -2.68
CA GLN A 89 7.21 -11.49 -2.98
C GLN A 89 6.76 -12.90 -2.63
N GLY A 90 5.70 -13.03 -1.81
CA GLY A 90 5.15 -14.32 -1.44
C GLY A 90 4.01 -14.19 -0.46
N VAL A 91 3.31 -15.30 -0.22
CA VAL A 91 2.12 -15.34 0.63
C VAL A 91 2.24 -16.42 1.69
N VAL A 92 1.85 -16.11 2.93
CA VAL A 92 1.81 -17.04 4.06
C VAL A 92 0.38 -17.08 4.59
N VAL A 93 -0.22 -18.27 4.65
CA VAL A 93 -1.61 -18.47 5.09
C VAL A 93 -1.73 -19.65 6.04
N GLY A 94 -2.77 -19.64 6.87
CA GLY A 94 -3.14 -20.80 7.68
C GLY A 94 -3.67 -21.94 6.83
N THR A 95 -4.66 -21.66 5.99
CA THR A 95 -5.29 -22.63 5.10
C THR A 95 -5.62 -21.98 3.76
N GLN A 96 -5.09 -22.56 2.69
CA GLN A 96 -5.47 -22.24 1.32
C GLN A 96 -6.70 -23.08 0.91
N ILE A 97 -7.70 -22.41 0.35
CA ILE A 97 -8.96 -23.03 -0.10
C ILE A 97 -8.86 -23.37 -1.58
N GLU A 98 -8.87 -24.65 -1.90
CA GLU A 98 -8.74 -25.18 -3.27
C GLU A 98 -9.97 -24.88 -4.15
N TYR A 99 -11.17 -24.97 -3.56
CA TYR A 99 -12.44 -24.86 -4.26
C TYR A 99 -13.17 -23.56 -3.89
N PRO A 100 -12.95 -22.45 -4.64
CA PRO A 100 -13.62 -21.19 -4.38
C PRO A 100 -15.12 -21.24 -4.71
N SER A 101 -15.92 -20.47 -3.97
CA SER A 101 -17.35 -20.30 -4.25
C SER A 101 -17.76 -18.83 -4.17
N HIS A 102 -17.84 -18.18 -5.33
CA HIS A 102 -18.32 -16.82 -5.48
C HIS A 102 -18.72 -16.57 -6.94
N HIS A 103 -19.81 -15.82 -7.18
CA HIS A 103 -20.34 -15.58 -8.54
C HIS A 103 -19.32 -14.91 -9.49
N ALA A 104 -18.39 -14.12 -8.94
CA ALA A 104 -17.34 -13.45 -9.71
C ALA A 104 -16.04 -14.28 -9.82
N SER A 105 -15.96 -15.45 -9.19
CA SER A 105 -14.75 -16.29 -9.21
C SER A 105 -14.44 -16.75 -10.63
N PHE A 106 -13.27 -16.37 -11.15
CA PHE A 106 -12.78 -16.73 -12.48
C PHE A 106 -11.58 -17.68 -12.44
N ALA A 107 -10.70 -17.52 -11.44
CA ALA A 107 -9.56 -18.40 -11.20
C ALA A 107 -9.47 -18.78 -9.72
N THR A 108 -8.84 -19.93 -9.44
CA THR A 108 -8.46 -20.28 -8.06
C THR A 108 -7.32 -19.39 -7.59
N PHE A 109 -7.19 -19.24 -6.27
CA PHE A 109 -6.11 -18.44 -5.68
C PHE A 109 -4.73 -18.99 -6.04
N ASP A 110 -4.57 -20.31 -5.94
CA ASP A 110 -3.34 -21.03 -6.33
C ASP A 110 -2.95 -20.81 -7.80
N ASN A 111 -3.90 -20.96 -8.74
CA ASN A 111 -3.62 -20.77 -10.17
C ASN A 111 -3.22 -19.32 -10.49
N TRP A 112 -3.85 -18.34 -9.84
CA TRP A 112 -3.49 -16.93 -10.02
C TRP A 112 -2.07 -16.63 -9.56
N LEU A 113 -1.67 -17.12 -8.39
CA LEU A 113 -0.30 -16.98 -7.90
C LEU A 113 0.73 -17.69 -8.80
N LYS A 114 0.41 -18.90 -9.30
CA LYS A 114 1.25 -19.63 -10.28
C LYS A 114 1.50 -18.81 -11.54
N GLN A 115 0.44 -18.23 -12.12
CA GLN A 115 0.53 -17.41 -13.34
C GLN A 115 1.38 -16.15 -13.14
N GLN A 116 1.31 -15.53 -11.95
CA GLN A 116 2.06 -14.33 -11.60
C GLN A 116 3.45 -14.65 -11.00
N LYS A 117 3.85 -15.93 -10.94
CA LYS A 117 5.14 -16.39 -10.39
C LYS A 117 5.36 -16.03 -8.92
N ILE A 118 4.29 -16.06 -8.13
CA ILE A 118 4.31 -15.74 -6.70
C ILE A 118 4.23 -17.04 -5.89
N PRO A 119 5.22 -17.36 -5.04
CA PRO A 119 5.16 -18.53 -4.18
C PRO A 119 4.29 -18.29 -2.94
N GLY A 120 3.67 -19.35 -2.46
CA GLY A 120 2.91 -19.37 -1.22
C GLY A 120 3.24 -20.57 -0.34
N VAL A 121 3.01 -20.41 0.96
CA VAL A 121 3.04 -21.51 1.94
C VAL A 121 1.76 -21.52 2.78
N THR A 122 1.10 -22.68 2.82
CA THR A 122 -0.12 -22.94 3.62
C THR A 122 0.18 -23.95 4.73
N GLY A 123 -0.73 -24.10 5.70
CA GLY A 123 -0.53 -25.00 6.85
C GLY A 123 0.39 -24.43 7.93
N VAL A 124 0.67 -23.12 7.87
CA VAL A 124 1.52 -22.41 8.83
C VAL A 124 0.68 -21.81 9.93
N ASP A 125 1.16 -21.87 11.18
CA ASP A 125 0.56 -21.10 12.28
C ASP A 125 0.84 -19.60 12.09
N THR A 126 -0.01 -18.93 11.32
CA THR A 126 0.10 -17.50 11.04
C THR A 126 -0.12 -16.65 12.28
N ARG A 127 -0.77 -17.17 13.32
CA ARG A 127 -0.94 -16.48 14.60
C ARG A 127 0.39 -16.46 15.38
N ALA A 128 1.07 -17.59 15.49
CA ALA A 128 2.40 -17.66 16.11
C ALA A 128 3.41 -16.77 15.37
N LEU A 129 3.39 -16.80 14.03
CA LEU A 129 4.20 -15.90 13.20
C LEU A 129 3.87 -14.42 13.47
N THR A 130 2.59 -14.06 13.53
CA THR A 130 2.15 -12.68 13.82
C THR A 130 2.61 -12.22 15.19
N LEU A 131 2.53 -13.07 16.22
CA LEU A 131 3.04 -12.75 17.56
C LEU A 131 4.56 -12.51 17.53
N ASN A 132 5.31 -13.36 16.84
CA ASN A 132 6.76 -13.20 16.70
C ASN A 132 7.12 -11.85 16.04
N LEU A 133 6.46 -11.51 14.93
CA LEU A 133 6.68 -10.24 14.22
C LEU A 133 6.24 -9.03 15.04
N ARG A 134 5.21 -9.16 15.88
CA ARG A 134 4.77 -8.07 16.77
C ARG A 134 5.78 -7.81 17.89
N GLU A 135 6.37 -8.86 18.45
CA GLU A 135 7.30 -8.77 19.59
C GLU A 135 8.72 -8.40 19.17
N LYS A 136 9.20 -8.95 18.05
CA LYS A 136 10.58 -8.72 17.56
C LYS A 136 10.68 -7.69 16.43
N GLY A 137 9.54 -7.26 15.90
CA GLY A 137 9.46 -6.42 14.71
C GLY A 137 9.43 -7.22 13.41
N VAL A 138 9.07 -6.54 12.32
CA VAL A 138 9.13 -7.14 10.98
C VAL A 138 10.57 -7.32 10.54
N MET A 139 10.82 -8.37 9.78
CA MET A 139 12.17 -8.88 9.56
C MET A 139 12.31 -9.55 8.20
N LYS A 140 13.54 -9.81 7.74
CA LYS A 140 13.73 -10.52 6.48
C LYS A 140 13.25 -11.97 6.59
N GLY A 141 12.63 -12.44 5.51
CA GLY A 141 12.20 -13.81 5.35
C GLY A 141 12.50 -14.34 3.96
N LYS A 142 12.68 -15.66 3.87
CA LYS A 142 12.90 -16.36 2.60
C LYS A 142 11.93 -17.54 2.50
N LEU A 143 11.16 -17.57 1.41
CA LEU A 143 10.39 -18.76 1.02
C LEU A 143 11.29 -19.69 0.21
N THR A 144 11.47 -20.92 0.66
CA THR A 144 12.38 -21.90 0.05
C THR A 144 11.71 -23.27 -0.07
N ASN A 145 12.31 -24.14 -0.90
CA ASN A 145 11.91 -25.54 -0.99
C ASN A 145 12.78 -26.44 -0.09
N SER A 146 13.73 -25.85 0.64
CA SER A 146 14.67 -26.55 1.54
C SER A 146 14.47 -26.13 2.98
N GLY A 147 14.31 -27.12 3.88
CA GLY A 147 14.27 -26.90 5.32
C GLY A 147 15.64 -26.64 5.95
N GLN A 148 16.73 -26.70 5.18
CA GLN A 148 18.07 -26.41 5.68
C GLN A 148 18.19 -24.94 6.07
N LYS A 149 18.85 -24.67 7.20
CA LYS A 149 19.11 -23.31 7.67
C LYS A 149 19.83 -22.49 6.59
N ILE A 150 19.35 -21.27 6.38
CA ILE A 150 19.96 -20.34 5.43
C ILE A 150 20.92 -19.39 6.14
N SER A 151 22.02 -19.06 5.46
CA SER A 151 22.91 -17.99 5.88
C SER A 151 22.43 -16.68 5.27
N TRP A 152 22.11 -15.71 6.12
CA TRP A 152 21.73 -14.36 5.70
C TRP A 152 22.99 -13.59 5.29
N LYS A 153 23.20 -13.35 4.00
CA LYS A 153 24.26 -12.45 3.53
C LYS A 153 23.70 -11.03 3.42
N THR A 154 24.55 -10.03 3.62
CA THR A 154 24.17 -8.61 3.75
C THR A 154 23.55 -8.00 2.48
N VAL A 155 23.66 -8.67 1.32
CA VAL A 155 23.36 -8.09 -0.02
C VAL A 155 22.03 -8.58 -0.61
N ASP A 156 21.15 -9.16 0.19
CA ASP A 156 19.95 -9.82 -0.35
C ASP A 156 18.74 -8.90 -0.58
N THR A 157 18.80 -7.60 -0.27
CA THR A 157 17.64 -6.70 -0.42
C THR A 157 17.28 -6.51 -1.91
N PRO A 158 16.08 -6.90 -2.39
CA PRO A 158 15.71 -6.76 -3.79
C PRO A 158 15.71 -5.30 -4.23
N GLY A 159 16.45 -5.03 -5.32
CA GLY A 159 16.65 -3.69 -5.86
C GLY A 159 15.39 -3.00 -6.40
N THR A 160 15.29 -1.73 -6.02
CA THR A 160 14.46 -0.62 -6.52
C THR A 160 12.94 -0.76 -6.39
N ILE A 161 12.46 -0.55 -5.17
CA ILE A 161 11.09 -0.17 -4.78
C ILE A 161 10.48 0.85 -5.77
N LYS A 162 11.29 1.76 -6.34
CA LYS A 162 10.90 2.74 -7.37
C LYS A 162 10.30 2.12 -8.66
N LYS A 163 10.46 0.81 -8.92
CA LYS A 163 9.85 0.08 -10.05
C LYS A 163 8.31 0.00 -10.00
N VAL A 164 7.69 0.47 -8.91
CA VAL A 164 6.23 0.58 -8.81
C VAL A 164 5.65 1.75 -9.60
N SER A 165 6.43 2.80 -9.82
CA SER A 165 5.98 3.97 -10.57
C SER A 165 5.85 3.63 -12.05
N HIS A 166 4.82 4.17 -12.69
CA HIS A 166 4.74 4.19 -14.14
C HIS A 166 5.84 5.08 -14.73
N ASN A 167 6.29 4.78 -15.95
CA ASN A 167 7.33 5.53 -16.66
C ASN A 167 6.76 6.45 -17.76
N GLN A 168 5.44 6.53 -17.90
CA GLN A 168 4.74 7.37 -18.85
C GLN A 168 3.75 8.29 -18.13
N ILE A 169 3.44 9.41 -18.77
CA ILE A 169 2.34 10.29 -18.34
C ILE A 169 1.04 9.70 -18.89
N ILE A 170 0.07 9.42 -18.02
CA ILE A 170 -1.24 8.86 -18.40
C ILE A 170 -2.34 9.83 -17.97
N SER A 171 -3.26 10.11 -18.90
CA SER A 171 -4.46 10.89 -18.62
C SER A 171 -5.67 9.98 -18.44
N TYR A 172 -6.43 10.20 -17.38
CA TYR A 172 -7.70 9.55 -17.08
C TYR A 172 -8.81 10.59 -17.06
N LEU A 173 -9.93 10.28 -17.72
CA LEU A 173 -11.09 11.18 -17.79
C LEU A 173 -12.26 10.62 -16.97
N PRO A 174 -12.95 11.48 -16.20
CA PRO A 174 -14.18 11.07 -15.53
C PRO A 174 -15.28 10.87 -16.56
N LYS A 175 -16.36 10.19 -16.17
CA LYS A 175 -17.58 10.17 -16.99
C LYS A 175 -18.20 11.57 -16.97
N GLY A 176 -18.37 12.17 -18.16
CA GLY A 176 -18.91 13.52 -18.30
C GLY A 176 -17.82 14.57 -18.51
N LYS A 177 -18.14 15.84 -18.24
CA LYS A 177 -17.20 16.95 -18.40
C LYS A 177 -16.38 17.11 -17.11
N PRO A 178 -15.04 17.06 -17.15
CA PRO A 178 -14.21 17.25 -15.96
C PRO A 178 -14.36 18.67 -15.40
N ALA A 179 -14.41 18.78 -14.08
CA ALA A 179 -14.52 20.06 -13.37
C ALA A 179 -13.15 20.74 -13.19
N ARG A 180 -12.12 19.97 -12.85
CA ARG A 180 -10.74 20.42 -12.63
C ARG A 180 -9.74 19.33 -13.03
N THR A 181 -8.47 19.70 -13.20
CA THR A 181 -7.38 18.77 -13.54
C THR A 181 -6.45 18.58 -12.34
N ILE A 182 -6.27 17.34 -11.90
CA ILE A 182 -5.38 16.95 -10.81
C ILE A 182 -4.17 16.22 -11.38
N ALA A 183 -2.97 16.67 -11.05
CA ALA A 183 -1.77 15.88 -11.27
C ALA A 183 -1.59 14.86 -10.14
N LEU A 184 -1.31 13.61 -10.49
CA LEU A 184 -1.10 12.51 -9.55
C LEU A 184 0.34 12.01 -9.67
N LEU A 185 1.15 12.32 -8.66
CA LEU A 185 2.52 11.85 -8.54
C LEU A 185 2.51 10.39 -8.10
N ASP A 186 2.92 9.51 -9.02
CA ASP A 186 2.81 8.06 -8.86
C ASP A 186 4.02 7.48 -8.12
N CYS A 187 3.87 7.22 -6.83
CA CYS A 187 4.85 6.53 -6.01
C CYS A 187 4.54 5.03 -5.83
N GLY A 188 3.66 4.47 -6.67
CA GLY A 188 3.06 3.14 -6.47
C GLY A 188 1.56 3.24 -6.24
N VAL A 189 0.88 4.03 -7.07
CA VAL A 189 -0.52 4.38 -6.86
C VAL A 189 -1.45 3.18 -6.96
N LYS A 190 -2.33 3.04 -5.98
CA LYS A 190 -3.50 2.18 -6.07
C LYS A 190 -4.52 2.76 -7.04
N HIS A 191 -5.05 1.94 -7.93
CA HIS A 191 -6.10 2.33 -8.87
C HIS A 191 -7.36 2.84 -8.16
N GLY A 192 -7.61 2.44 -6.90
CA GLY A 192 -8.66 3.00 -6.05
C GLY A 192 -8.59 4.52 -5.91
N ILE A 193 -7.39 5.08 -5.76
CA ILE A 193 -7.16 6.54 -5.64
C ILE A 193 -7.59 7.23 -6.94
N ILE A 194 -7.17 6.70 -8.09
CA ILE A 194 -7.55 7.24 -9.40
C ILE A 194 -9.08 7.18 -9.54
N ARG A 195 -9.71 6.04 -9.25
CA ARG A 195 -11.17 5.89 -9.34
C ARG A 195 -11.91 6.86 -8.41
N ALA A 196 -11.41 7.09 -7.20
CA ALA A 196 -12.01 8.03 -6.25
C ALA A 196 -11.95 9.47 -6.77
N LEU A 197 -10.80 9.91 -7.30
CA LEU A 197 -10.65 11.23 -7.93
C LEU A 197 -11.58 11.41 -9.14
N LEU A 198 -11.70 10.38 -10.00
CA LEU A 198 -12.62 10.41 -11.15
C LEU A 198 -14.09 10.50 -10.71
N ARG A 199 -14.49 9.87 -9.59
CA ARG A 199 -15.84 10.00 -9.04
C ARG A 199 -16.16 11.44 -8.61
N GLN A 200 -15.16 12.18 -8.15
CA GLN A 200 -15.25 13.60 -7.82
C GLN A 200 -15.18 14.53 -9.06
N GLN A 201 -15.30 13.99 -10.28
CA GLN A 201 -15.29 14.74 -11.55
C GLN A 201 -13.94 15.41 -11.87
N TYR A 202 -12.83 14.93 -11.30
CA TYR A 202 -11.50 15.37 -11.70
C TYR A 202 -11.01 14.64 -12.94
N LYS A 203 -10.37 15.37 -13.86
CA LYS A 203 -9.40 14.77 -14.80
C LYS A 203 -8.13 14.47 -14.02
N VAL A 204 -7.56 13.28 -14.18
CA VAL A 204 -6.34 12.88 -13.48
C VAL A 204 -5.21 12.70 -14.49
N ILE A 205 -4.10 13.40 -14.29
CA ILE A 205 -2.86 13.23 -15.05
C ILE A 205 -1.85 12.54 -14.14
N ARG A 206 -1.70 11.22 -14.28
CA ARG A 206 -0.71 10.42 -13.56
C ARG A 206 0.66 10.66 -14.16
N VAL A 207 1.62 11.08 -13.34
CA VAL A 207 3.01 11.34 -13.74
C VAL A 207 3.96 10.46 -12.91
N PRO A 208 5.12 10.06 -13.46
CA PRO A 208 6.14 9.32 -12.72
C PRO A 208 6.59 10.03 -11.43
N TYR A 209 7.02 9.27 -10.42
CA TYR A 209 7.48 9.80 -9.11
C TYR A 209 8.60 10.86 -9.17
N ASP A 210 9.38 10.89 -10.26
CA ASP A 210 10.51 11.76 -10.53
C ASP A 210 10.20 12.88 -11.55
N PHE A 211 8.93 13.01 -11.95
CA PHE A 211 8.47 14.05 -12.85
C PHE A 211 7.81 15.19 -12.08
N ASP A 212 8.27 16.42 -12.31
CA ASP A 212 7.70 17.64 -11.71
C ASP A 212 6.37 18.00 -12.38
N PRO A 213 5.21 17.90 -11.69
CA PRO A 213 3.90 18.22 -12.26
C PRO A 213 3.76 19.64 -12.78
N LEU A 214 4.58 20.59 -12.28
CA LEU A 214 4.56 21.98 -12.73
C LEU A 214 5.07 22.14 -14.17
N LYS A 215 5.71 21.10 -14.74
CA LYS A 215 6.20 21.07 -16.13
C LYS A 215 5.17 20.52 -17.12
N LEU A 216 3.98 20.12 -16.67
CA LEU A 216 2.90 19.73 -17.57
C LEU A 216 2.51 20.92 -18.45
N SER A 217 2.28 20.66 -19.74
CA SER A 217 1.81 21.68 -20.69
C SER A 217 0.38 22.12 -20.42
N GLU A 218 -0.41 21.24 -19.81
CA GLU A 218 -1.77 21.52 -19.37
C GLU A 218 -1.77 22.09 -17.95
N ARG A 219 -2.64 23.08 -17.71
CA ARG A 219 -2.87 23.63 -16.38
C ARG A 219 -3.37 22.53 -15.43
N VAL A 220 -2.75 22.48 -14.26
CA VAL A 220 -3.18 21.66 -13.12
C VAL A 220 -3.79 22.57 -12.06
N ASP A 221 -4.85 22.09 -11.41
CA ASP A 221 -5.57 22.80 -10.34
C ASP A 221 -5.24 22.24 -8.96
N GLY A 222 -4.45 21.17 -8.87
CA GLY A 222 -3.99 20.58 -7.63
C GLY A 222 -3.10 19.35 -7.86
N VAL A 223 -2.40 18.93 -6.81
CA VAL A 223 -1.51 17.76 -6.85
C VAL A 223 -1.88 16.75 -5.77
N VAL A 224 -1.95 15.48 -6.15
CA VAL A 224 -2.02 14.33 -5.24
C VAL A 224 -0.70 13.57 -5.32
N CYS A 225 -0.09 13.27 -4.18
CA CYS A 225 1.01 12.31 -4.08
C CYS A 225 0.47 11.00 -3.51
N SER A 226 0.63 9.91 -4.27
CA SER A 226 0.00 8.63 -3.96
C SER A 226 0.64 7.89 -2.79
N ASN A 227 0.03 6.76 -2.44
CA ASN A 227 0.68 5.72 -1.64
C ASN A 227 1.90 5.13 -2.37
N GLY A 228 2.66 4.31 -1.65
CA GLY A 228 3.77 3.56 -2.20
C GLY A 228 4.54 2.74 -1.16
N PRO A 229 5.53 1.95 -1.62
CA PRO A 229 6.36 1.11 -0.76
C PRO A 229 7.65 1.80 -0.28
N GLY A 230 8.30 1.18 0.71
CA GLY A 230 9.67 1.51 1.12
C GLY A 230 9.81 2.61 2.16
N ASP A 231 11.07 2.99 2.42
CA ASP A 231 11.40 4.09 3.33
C ASP A 231 11.20 5.43 2.59
N PRO A 232 10.38 6.36 3.11
CA PRO A 232 10.21 7.68 2.51
C PRO A 232 11.52 8.47 2.34
N LYS A 233 12.57 8.18 3.14
CA LYS A 233 13.88 8.83 3.03
C LYS A 233 14.65 8.45 1.76
N ASP A 234 14.29 7.34 1.10
CA ASP A 234 14.89 6.92 -0.17
C ASP A 234 14.31 7.65 -1.41
N TRP A 235 13.26 8.46 -1.23
CA TRP A 235 12.53 9.17 -2.28
C TRP A 235 12.94 10.65 -2.39
N THR A 236 14.25 10.91 -2.35
CA THR A 236 14.81 12.28 -2.33
C THR A 236 14.38 13.14 -3.52
N GLU A 237 14.26 12.55 -4.71
CA GLU A 237 13.81 13.28 -5.91
C GLU A 237 12.36 13.75 -5.76
N THR A 238 11.48 12.88 -5.27
CA THR A 238 10.07 13.18 -5.04
C THR A 238 9.90 14.22 -3.94
N VAL A 239 10.70 14.15 -2.86
CA VAL A 239 10.72 15.19 -1.81
C VAL A 239 11.08 16.56 -2.39
N ALA A 240 12.09 16.64 -3.26
CA ALA A 240 12.47 17.90 -3.91
C ALA A 240 11.37 18.45 -4.85
N ILE A 241 10.65 17.57 -5.55
CA ILE A 241 9.49 17.94 -6.37
C ILE A 241 8.37 18.53 -5.49
N ILE A 242 8.05 17.86 -4.38
CA ILE A 242 7.04 18.34 -3.43
C ILE A 242 7.44 19.72 -2.90
N GLN A 243 8.71 19.92 -2.51
CA GLN A 243 9.20 21.23 -2.08
C GLN A 243 8.98 22.34 -3.13
N ASN A 244 9.10 22.04 -4.42
CA ASN A 244 8.82 23.01 -5.47
C ASN A 244 7.31 23.30 -5.59
N ILE A 245 6.46 22.28 -5.48
CA ILE A 245 5.00 22.45 -5.49
C ILE A 245 4.55 23.34 -4.32
N LEU A 246 5.10 23.15 -3.12
CA LEU A 246 4.74 23.91 -1.92
C LEU A 246 5.11 25.40 -1.97
N LYS A 247 5.98 25.82 -2.92
CA LYS A 247 6.28 27.23 -3.20
C LYS A 247 5.16 27.92 -3.99
N THR A 248 4.25 27.16 -4.58
CA THR A 248 3.07 27.66 -5.29
C THR A 248 1.86 27.76 -4.35
N ASP A 249 0.73 28.20 -4.90
CA ASP A 249 -0.57 28.20 -4.21
C ASP A 249 -1.44 26.97 -4.58
N LEU A 250 -0.88 25.98 -5.28
CA LEU A 250 -1.62 24.77 -5.65
C LEU A 250 -2.01 23.96 -4.40
N PRO A 251 -3.25 23.46 -4.33
CA PRO A 251 -3.64 22.44 -3.38
C PRO A 251 -2.75 21.20 -3.48
N PHE A 252 -2.37 20.64 -2.34
CA PHE A 252 -1.56 19.43 -2.26
C PHE A 252 -2.16 18.42 -1.27
N VAL A 253 -2.30 17.17 -1.72
CA VAL A 253 -2.69 16.06 -0.85
C VAL A 253 -1.71 14.89 -0.92
N GLY A 254 -1.23 14.45 0.23
CA GLY A 254 -0.44 13.22 0.36
C GLY A 254 -1.25 12.07 0.94
N ILE A 255 -1.10 10.86 0.38
CA ILE A 255 -1.75 9.63 0.88
C ILE A 255 -0.67 8.60 1.22
N CYS A 256 -0.68 8.06 2.44
CA CYS A 256 0.27 7.05 2.93
C CYS A 256 1.74 7.47 2.74
N LEU A 257 2.45 6.93 1.74
CA LEU A 257 3.80 7.40 1.39
C LEU A 257 3.79 8.91 1.07
N GLY A 258 2.81 9.41 0.31
CA GLY A 258 2.70 10.84 0.03
C GLY A 258 2.52 11.71 1.28
N HIS A 259 1.96 11.18 2.37
CA HIS A 259 1.92 11.87 3.67
C HIS A 259 3.31 11.99 4.29
N GLN A 260 4.09 10.92 4.24
CA GLN A 260 5.45 10.88 4.75
C GLN A 260 6.39 11.77 3.92
N LEU A 261 6.24 11.76 2.60
CA LEU A 261 7.02 12.61 1.69
C LEU A 261 6.68 14.09 1.87
N LEU A 262 5.41 14.44 2.12
CA LEU A 262 5.05 15.80 2.51
C LEU A 262 5.75 16.22 3.80
N ALA A 263 5.74 15.36 4.82
CA ALA A 263 6.39 15.64 6.10
C ALA A 263 7.90 15.89 5.93
N LEU A 264 8.59 15.06 5.15
CA LEU A 264 10.00 15.28 4.81
C LEU A 264 10.22 16.58 4.03
N ALA A 265 9.35 16.89 3.06
CA ALA A 265 9.45 18.10 2.25
C ALA A 265 9.34 19.39 3.07
N ILE A 266 8.55 19.37 4.16
CA ILE A 266 8.39 20.51 5.08
C ILE A 266 9.42 20.52 6.22
N GLY A 267 10.39 19.60 6.22
CA GLY A 267 11.48 19.53 7.20
C GLY A 267 11.18 18.76 8.48
N ALA A 268 10.08 18.02 8.53
CA ALA A 268 9.82 17.05 9.60
C ALA A 268 10.58 15.74 9.34
N ASP A 269 10.59 14.83 10.31
CA ASP A 269 11.28 13.55 10.25
C ASP A 269 10.31 12.35 10.22
N THR A 270 10.81 11.22 9.75
CA THR A 270 10.10 9.93 9.70
C THR A 270 10.92 8.83 10.39
N TYR A 271 10.23 7.85 10.95
CA TYR A 271 10.84 6.71 11.64
C TYR A 271 10.15 5.40 11.28
N LYS A 272 10.88 4.29 11.37
CA LYS A 272 10.35 2.94 11.14
C LYS A 272 9.57 2.47 12.37
N LEU A 273 8.36 1.97 12.15
CA LEU A 273 7.55 1.31 13.17
C LEU A 273 8.07 -0.13 13.38
N PRO A 274 7.97 -0.70 14.61
CA PRO A 274 8.41 -2.06 14.87
C PRO A 274 7.78 -3.08 13.91
N TYR A 275 6.46 -3.00 13.71
CA TYR A 275 5.73 -3.90 12.82
C TYR A 275 4.74 -3.20 11.89
N GLY A 276 4.64 -1.86 11.93
CA GLY A 276 3.76 -1.06 11.07
C GLY A 276 2.26 -1.23 11.31
N HIS A 277 1.44 -0.48 10.58
CA HIS A 277 -0.01 -0.62 10.58
C HIS A 277 -0.47 -1.23 9.25
N ARG A 278 -1.03 -2.43 9.34
CA ARG A 278 -1.43 -3.25 8.20
C ARG A 278 -2.74 -3.94 8.52
N GLY A 279 -3.85 -3.36 8.05
CA GLY A 279 -5.17 -3.81 8.43
C GLY A 279 -6.30 -2.96 7.90
N LEU A 280 -7.51 -3.48 8.06
CA LEU A 280 -8.76 -2.85 7.60
C LEU A 280 -9.60 -2.30 8.76
N ASN A 281 -9.00 -2.26 9.96
CA ASN A 281 -9.65 -1.99 11.23
C ASN A 281 -8.89 -0.97 12.08
N GLN A 282 -8.05 -0.13 11.48
CA GLN A 282 -7.23 0.82 12.24
C GLN A 282 -8.05 2.07 12.60
N PRO A 283 -8.23 2.37 13.89
CA PRO A 283 -9.03 3.50 14.33
C PRO A 283 -8.23 4.81 14.28
N CYS A 284 -8.72 5.79 13.53
CA CYS A 284 -8.15 7.13 13.46
C CYS A 284 -9.13 8.15 14.02
N LEU A 285 -8.64 9.08 14.85
CA LEU A 285 -9.42 10.22 15.34
C LEU A 285 -9.07 11.46 14.54
N ASP A 286 -10.07 12.11 13.94
CA ASP A 286 -9.95 13.49 13.46
C ASP A 286 -9.93 14.42 14.67
N ILE A 287 -8.77 15.04 14.90
CA ILE A 287 -8.53 15.91 16.06
C ILE A 287 -9.41 17.16 16.00
N SER A 288 -9.73 17.64 14.80
CA SER A 288 -10.47 18.89 14.61
C SER A 288 -11.96 18.74 14.90
N THR A 289 -12.52 17.56 14.63
CA THR A 289 -13.96 17.30 14.79
C THR A 289 -14.29 16.34 15.92
N ASN A 290 -13.28 15.72 16.54
CA ASN A 290 -13.41 14.67 17.54
C ASN A 290 -14.21 13.45 17.03
N LYS A 291 -14.19 13.20 15.72
CA LYS A 291 -14.84 12.05 15.09
C LYS A 291 -13.83 10.92 14.86
N ALA A 292 -14.20 9.70 15.22
CA ALA A 292 -13.41 8.51 14.95
C ALA A 292 -13.86 7.85 13.64
N TYR A 293 -12.89 7.31 12.90
CA TYR A 293 -13.07 6.58 11.66
C TYR A 293 -12.33 5.26 11.71
N ILE A 294 -12.89 4.22 11.11
CA ILE A 294 -12.15 2.99 10.85
C ILE A 294 -11.49 3.14 9.48
N THR A 295 -10.20 2.83 9.40
CA THR A 295 -9.38 3.09 8.22
C THR A 295 -8.65 1.84 7.73
N SER A 296 -8.37 1.83 6.43
CA SER A 296 -7.46 0.88 5.79
C SER A 296 -6.04 1.45 5.86
N GLN A 297 -5.09 0.68 6.36
CA GLN A 297 -3.69 1.09 6.49
C GLN A 297 -2.74 0.02 6.00
N ASN A 298 -1.67 0.45 5.34
CA ASN A 298 -0.55 -0.39 4.92
C ASN A 298 0.76 0.42 4.89
N HIS A 299 1.38 0.61 6.05
CA HIS A 299 2.67 1.32 6.14
C HIS A 299 3.56 0.79 7.27
N GLY A 300 4.88 0.86 7.04
CA GLY A 300 5.91 0.49 8.01
C GLY A 300 6.66 1.67 8.63
N TYR A 301 6.40 2.90 8.15
CA TYR A 301 7.03 4.13 8.61
C TYR A 301 5.96 5.11 9.06
N ALA A 302 6.31 6.04 9.95
CA ALA A 302 5.41 7.07 10.47
C ALA A 302 6.10 8.42 10.58
N VAL A 303 5.31 9.49 10.55
CA VAL A 303 5.80 10.86 10.75
C VAL A 303 6.03 11.14 12.23
N ASN A 304 7.19 11.72 12.55
CA ASN A 304 7.48 12.19 13.90
C ASN A 304 6.81 13.54 14.15
N LYS A 305 5.60 13.51 14.72
CA LYS A 305 4.79 14.70 15.04
C LYS A 305 5.52 15.78 15.84
N LYS A 306 6.54 15.43 16.64
CA LYS A 306 7.32 16.40 17.43
C LYS A 306 8.23 17.28 16.57
N THR A 307 8.49 16.88 15.33
CA THR A 307 9.36 17.58 14.38
C THR A 307 8.58 18.43 13.38
N LEU A 308 7.25 18.50 13.50
CA LEU A 308 6.44 19.31 12.59
C LEU A 308 6.76 20.80 12.76
N PRO A 309 6.96 21.54 11.65
CA PRO A 309 7.15 22.99 11.70
C PRO A 309 5.87 23.68 12.17
N GLN A 310 6.01 24.92 12.66
CA GLN A 310 4.91 25.67 13.28
C GLN A 310 3.72 25.92 12.35
N ASP A 311 3.90 25.90 11.03
CA ASP A 311 2.82 26.14 10.06
C ASP A 311 1.92 24.92 9.83
N PHE A 312 2.30 23.76 10.36
CA PHE A 312 1.55 22.52 10.26
C PHE A 312 1.03 22.07 11.63
N SER A 313 -0.08 21.34 11.60
CA SER A 313 -0.65 20.68 12.77
C SER A 313 -1.06 19.25 12.41
N GLU A 314 -1.12 18.39 13.41
CA GLU A 314 -1.74 17.08 13.26
C GLU A 314 -3.21 17.24 12.85
N TRP A 315 -3.67 16.36 11.97
CA TRP A 315 -5.07 16.27 11.55
C TRP A 315 -5.72 15.00 12.07
N PHE A 316 -5.04 13.86 11.88
CA PHE A 316 -5.48 12.57 12.41
C PHE A 316 -4.43 11.96 13.34
N VAL A 317 -4.91 11.19 14.31
CA VAL A 317 -4.07 10.39 15.23
C VAL A 317 -4.63 8.98 15.34
N ASN A 318 -3.74 7.99 15.43
CA ASN A 318 -4.12 6.61 15.66
C ASN A 318 -4.59 6.43 17.11
N LEU A 319 -5.77 5.84 17.32
CA LEU A 319 -6.32 5.65 18.66
C LEU A 319 -5.68 4.49 19.43
N ASN A 320 -4.97 3.57 18.76
CA ASN A 320 -4.33 2.43 19.43
C ASN A 320 -2.99 2.82 20.07
N ASP A 321 -2.17 3.63 19.38
CA ASP A 321 -0.78 3.90 19.79
C ASP A 321 -0.36 5.37 19.71
N GLY A 322 -1.25 6.26 19.26
CA GLY A 322 -1.01 7.70 19.23
C GLY A 322 -0.06 8.17 18.12
N THR A 323 0.25 7.33 17.12
CA THR A 323 1.04 7.76 15.95
C THR A 323 0.30 8.80 15.13
N ASN A 324 1.05 9.63 14.41
CA ASN A 324 0.46 10.59 13.50
C ASN A 324 -0.19 9.86 12.31
N GLU A 325 -1.43 10.23 11.99
CA GLU A 325 -2.21 9.64 10.90
C GLU A 325 -2.62 10.68 9.84
N GLY A 326 -2.15 11.91 10.00
CA GLY A 326 -2.40 13.00 9.07
C GLY A 326 -1.91 14.34 9.58
N ILE A 327 -1.61 15.23 8.65
CA ILE A 327 -1.19 16.61 8.92
C ILE A 327 -1.90 17.58 7.98
N LYS A 328 -2.05 18.83 8.42
CA LYS A 328 -2.63 19.90 7.62
C LYS A 328 -1.88 21.21 7.87
N HIS A 329 -1.68 21.99 6.81
CA HIS A 329 -1.18 23.35 6.94
C HIS A 329 -2.27 24.23 7.54
N LYS A 330 -1.90 25.10 8.47
CA LYS A 330 -2.83 25.99 9.20
C LYS A 330 -3.57 27.03 8.33
N LYS A 331 -3.18 27.20 7.07
CA LYS A 331 -3.64 28.31 6.20
C LYS A 331 -3.77 27.89 4.73
N LYS A 332 -2.71 27.26 4.19
CA LYS A 332 -2.66 26.83 2.78
C LYS A 332 -3.48 25.55 2.55
N PRO A 333 -3.93 25.28 1.31
CA PRO A 333 -4.67 24.07 0.92
C PRO A 333 -3.77 22.82 0.85
N ILE A 334 -3.00 22.56 1.90
CA ILE A 334 -2.03 21.46 1.96
C ILE A 334 -2.42 20.53 3.11
N MET A 335 -2.67 19.27 2.81
CA MET A 335 -3.03 18.25 3.80
C MET A 335 -2.51 16.88 3.41
N SER A 336 -2.46 15.94 4.34
CA SER A 336 -2.14 14.57 4.03
C SER A 336 -2.64 13.63 5.12
N MET A 337 -2.78 12.35 4.77
CA MET A 337 -3.22 11.28 5.65
C MET A 337 -2.35 10.05 5.47
N GLN A 338 -2.09 9.33 6.55
CA GLN A 338 -1.25 8.15 6.56
C GLN A 338 -2.02 6.88 6.14
N PHE A 339 -3.35 6.88 6.32
CA PHE A 339 -4.25 5.81 5.87
C PHE A 339 -4.68 5.97 4.41
N HIS A 340 -5.42 4.97 3.90
CA HIS A 340 -5.90 4.85 2.53
C HIS A 340 -7.40 5.20 2.42
N PRO A 341 -7.77 6.46 2.13
CA PRO A 341 -9.16 6.89 2.09
C PRO A 341 -9.97 6.28 0.95
N GLU A 342 -9.31 5.78 -0.09
CA GLU A 342 -9.93 5.09 -1.21
C GLU A 342 -10.48 3.71 -0.84
N GLY A 343 -10.10 3.18 0.33
CA GLY A 343 -10.40 1.82 0.74
C GLY A 343 -9.74 0.79 -0.20
N CYS A 344 -10.48 -0.25 -0.58
CA CYS A 344 -10.07 -1.26 -1.56
C CYS A 344 -8.71 -1.95 -1.25
N PRO A 345 -8.68 -2.91 -0.30
CA PRO A 345 -9.80 -3.30 0.55
C PRO A 345 -9.90 -2.43 1.79
N GLY A 346 -11.04 -2.53 2.49
CA GLY A 346 -11.31 -1.80 3.72
C GLY A 346 -12.55 -0.91 3.65
N PRO A 347 -12.82 -0.18 4.74
CA PRO A 347 -13.98 0.70 4.86
C PRO A 347 -13.86 1.92 3.93
N PHE A 348 -15.01 2.49 3.56
CA PHE A 348 -15.10 3.73 2.76
C PHE A 348 -15.41 4.97 3.62
N ASP A 349 -15.28 4.85 4.94
CA ASP A 349 -15.67 5.87 5.93
C ASP A 349 -14.94 7.22 5.75
N THR A 350 -13.81 7.22 5.04
CA THR A 350 -12.97 8.41 4.81
C THR A 350 -12.88 8.84 3.34
N GLU A 351 -13.71 8.30 2.45
CA GLU A 351 -13.65 8.65 1.01
C GLU A 351 -13.98 10.14 0.76
N TRP A 352 -14.74 10.76 1.67
CA TRP A 352 -15.09 12.19 1.61
C TRP A 352 -13.88 13.12 1.52
N VAL A 353 -12.69 12.68 1.94
CA VAL A 353 -11.45 13.48 1.84
C VAL A 353 -11.12 13.83 0.39
N PHE A 354 -11.46 12.97 -0.58
CA PHE A 354 -11.28 13.31 -2.00
C PHE A 354 -12.19 14.46 -2.48
N GLY A 355 -13.34 14.67 -1.83
CA GLY A 355 -14.25 15.78 -2.11
C GLY A 355 -13.68 17.13 -1.65
N MET A 356 -12.88 17.15 -0.58
CA MET A 356 -12.29 18.39 -0.04
C MET A 356 -11.42 19.11 -1.06
N PHE A 357 -10.84 18.41 -2.06
CA PHE A 357 -10.09 19.05 -3.15
C PHE A 357 -10.87 20.12 -3.92
N GLY A 358 -12.20 20.03 -3.94
CA GLY A 358 -13.04 20.98 -4.67
C GLY A 358 -13.28 22.27 -3.88
N GLU A 359 -13.15 22.16 -2.56
CA GLU A 359 -13.34 23.24 -1.58
C GLU A 359 -12.03 24.00 -1.31
N LEU A 360 -10.89 23.35 -1.56
CA LEU A 360 -9.56 23.95 -1.64
C LEU A 360 -9.36 24.67 -2.99
#